data_AF-A0A1I6R064-F1
#
_entry.id   AF-A0A1I6R064-F1
#
_cell.length_a   1.000
_cell.length_b   1.000
_cell.length_c   1.000
_cell.angle_alpha   90.00
_cell.angle_beta   90.00
_cell.angle_gamma   90.00
#
_symmetry.space_group_name_H-M   'P 1'
#
loop_
_entity.id
_entity.type
_entity.pdbx_description
1 polymer ?
#
loop_
_entity_poly.entity_id
_entity_poly.type
_entity_poly.pdbx_seq_one_letter_code
_entity_poly.pdbx_strand_id
1 'polypeptide(L)'
;MIVTDARVRRAVKREGVPSCEIEVHTNDAGTPELLAYFGASRDNDYDMIAVVKNDAKTEIDWYDNNMHHAFTNVTDELFDTPTMKTDWGERESFKEQVLSFPGIRAEIGRLMDWS
;
A
#
# COMPACT_ATOMS: atom_id res chain seq x y z
N MET A 1 3.88 12.20 7.03
CA MET A 1 4.56 10.88 7.03
C MET A 1 5.66 10.86 5.97
N ILE A 2 6.82 10.24 6.25
CA ILE A 2 7.92 10.08 5.27
C ILE A 2 8.17 8.60 5.02
N VAL A 3 8.24 8.20 3.75
CA VAL A 3 8.60 6.83 3.35
C VAL A 3 10.11 6.66 3.44
N THR A 4 10.57 5.66 4.19
CA THR A 4 12.00 5.38 4.39
C THR A 4 12.49 4.20 3.55
N ASP A 5 11.61 3.24 3.24
CA ASP A 5 11.89 2.12 2.35
C ASP A 5 10.62 1.66 1.64
N ALA A 6 10.75 1.15 0.42
CA ALA A 6 9.65 0.54 -0.31
C ALA A 6 10.13 -0.66 -1.12
N ARG A 7 9.34 -1.74 -1.11
CA ARG A 7 9.64 -2.97 -1.82
C ARG A 7 8.39 -3.62 -2.39
N VAL A 8 8.41 -3.91 -3.70
CA VAL A 8 7.34 -4.71 -4.32
C VAL A 8 7.38 -6.15 -3.79
N ARG A 9 6.25 -6.64 -3.30
CA ARG A 9 6.11 -8.02 -2.80
C ARG A 9 5.65 -8.98 -3.90
N ARG A 10 4.51 -8.67 -4.53
CA ARG A 10 3.84 -9.55 -5.51
C ARG A 10 2.73 -8.82 -6.26
N ALA A 11 2.36 -9.34 -7.42
CA ALA A 11 1.07 -9.03 -8.04
C ALA A 11 -0.06 -9.79 -7.33
N VAL A 12 -1.19 -9.12 -7.16
CA VAL A 12 -2.42 -9.63 -6.54
C VAL A 12 -3.62 -9.15 -7.35
N LYS A 13 -4.79 -9.76 -7.13
CA LYS A 13 -6.06 -9.21 -7.59
C LYS A 13 -6.85 -8.75 -6.38
N ARG A 14 -7.02 -7.43 -6.22
CA ARG A 14 -7.82 -6.85 -5.15
C ARG A 14 -9.17 -6.45 -5.74
N GLU A 15 -10.25 -7.06 -5.25
CA GLU A 15 -11.62 -6.79 -5.72
C GLU A 15 -11.78 -6.96 -7.25
N GLY A 16 -11.03 -7.90 -7.85
CA GLY A 16 -11.03 -8.14 -9.30
C GLY A 16 -10.12 -7.23 -10.11
N VAL A 17 -9.50 -6.21 -9.49
CA VAL A 17 -8.55 -5.30 -10.13
C VAL A 17 -7.12 -5.85 -9.98
N PRO A 18 -6.36 -6.01 -11.08
CA PRO A 18 -4.94 -6.32 -11.01
C PRO A 18 -4.19 -5.21 -10.27
N SER A 19 -3.41 -5.60 -9.26
CA SER A 19 -2.66 -4.66 -8.43
C SER A 19 -1.33 -5.25 -7.99
N CYS A 20 -0.35 -4.40 -7.71
CA CYS A 20 0.89 -4.77 -7.05
C CYS A 20 0.82 -4.41 -5.57
N GLU A 21 1.13 -5.38 -4.72
CA GLU A 21 1.33 -5.21 -3.29
C GLU A 21 2.76 -4.73 -3.05
N ILE A 22 2.91 -3.60 -2.37
CA ILE A 22 4.18 -2.96 -2.04
C ILE A 22 4.26 -2.82 -0.53
N GLU A 23 5.31 -3.37 0.06
CA GLU A 23 5.68 -3.11 1.45
C GLU A 23 6.32 -1.74 1.55
N VAL A 24 5.84 -0.94 2.49
CA VAL A 24 6.29 0.44 2.69
C VAL A 24 6.65 0.61 4.16
N HIS A 25 7.90 1.02 4.43
CA HIS A 25 8.37 1.38 5.76
C HIS A 25 8.34 2.90 5.89
N THR A 26 7.86 3.39 7.02
CA THR A 26 7.74 4.83 7.27
C THR A 26 8.40 5.23 8.58
N ASN A 27 8.70 6.52 8.72
CA ASN A 27 9.20 7.08 9.97
C ASN A 27 8.08 7.38 10.98
N ASP A 28 6.82 7.06 10.68
CA ASP A 28 5.69 7.29 11.55
C ASP A 28 5.55 6.16 12.58
N ALA A 29 5.47 6.51 13.87
CA ALA A 29 5.42 5.52 14.95
C ALA A 29 4.08 4.75 15.01
N GLY A 30 2.99 5.33 14.49
CA GLY A 30 1.68 4.68 14.43
C GLY A 30 1.54 3.72 13.25
N THR A 31 2.26 4.01 12.16
CA THR A 31 2.27 3.21 10.92
C THR A 31 3.68 2.94 10.39
N PRO A 32 4.53 2.24 11.17
CA PRO A 32 5.91 1.98 10.76
C PRO A 32 6.00 1.04 9.55
N GLU A 33 5.03 0.13 9.39
CA GLU A 33 4.95 -0.83 8.30
C GLU A 33 3.55 -0.82 7.67
N LEU A 34 3.50 -0.58 6.37
CA LEU A 34 2.29 -0.47 5.58
C LEU A 34 2.38 -1.39 4.35
N LEU A 35 1.22 -1.81 3.84
CA LEU A 35 1.09 -2.44 2.53
C LEU A 35 0.27 -1.52 1.65
N ALA A 36 0.93 -0.96 0.63
CA ALA A 36 0.30 -0.13 -0.38
C ALA A 36 0.00 -0.95 -1.64
N TYR A 37 -1.20 -0.78 -2.18
CA TYR A 37 -1.65 -1.45 -3.38
C TYR A 37 -1.68 -0.48 -4.55
N PHE A 38 -0.96 -0.80 -5.62
CA PHE A 38 -0.89 0.03 -6.82
C PHE A 38 -1.52 -0.68 -8.01
N GLY A 39 -2.36 0.02 -8.77
CA GLY A 39 -2.93 -0.46 -10.02
C GLY A 39 -2.39 0.31 -11.22
N ALA A 40 -2.58 -0.27 -12.41
CA ALA A 40 -2.31 0.45 -13.66
C ALA A 40 -3.25 1.66 -13.79
N SER A 41 -2.68 2.84 -14.07
CA SER A 41 -3.42 4.02 -14.47
C SER A 41 -3.55 4.10 -15.99
N ARG A 42 -4.52 4.88 -16.48
CA ARG A 42 -4.73 5.10 -17.92
C ARG A 42 -3.59 5.87 -18.59
N ASP A 43 -2.84 6.63 -17.82
CA ASP A 43 -1.75 7.51 -18.28
C ASP A 43 -0.38 6.83 -18.31
N ASN A 44 -0.34 5.49 -18.39
CA ASN A 44 0.89 4.69 -18.35
C ASN A 44 1.71 4.90 -17.05
N ASP A 45 1.01 5.24 -15.96
CA ASP A 45 1.52 5.42 -14.61
C ASP A 45 0.82 4.44 -13.64
N TYR A 46 1.03 4.58 -12.33
CA TYR A 46 0.44 3.72 -11.33
C TYR A 46 -0.34 4.53 -10.29
N ASP A 47 -1.59 4.16 -10.04
CA ASP A 47 -2.39 4.78 -8.99
C ASP A 47 -2.42 3.93 -7.72
N MET A 48 -2.39 4.58 -6.57
CA MET A 48 -2.49 3.91 -5.28
C MET A 48 -3.95 3.59 -4.95
N ILE A 49 -4.34 2.34 -5.09
CA ILE A 49 -5.70 1.88 -4.85
C ILE A 49 -6.04 1.90 -3.36
N ALA A 50 -5.11 1.47 -2.49
CA ALA A 50 -5.33 1.44 -1.05
C ALA A 50 -4.03 1.28 -0.27
N VAL A 51 -4.11 1.60 1.02
CA VAL A 51 -3.08 1.34 2.02
C VAL A 51 -3.71 0.57 3.17
N VAL A 52 -3.08 -0.53 3.56
CA VAL A 52 -3.49 -1.32 4.72
C VAL A 52 -2.35 -1.41 5.72
N LYS A 53 -2.68 -1.41 7.01
CA LYS A 53 -1.70 -1.67 8.06
C LYS A 53 -1.40 -3.16 8.11
N ASN A 54 -0.12 -3.50 8.17
CA ASN A 54 0.30 -4.88 8.37
C ASN A 54 0.33 -5.20 9.87
N ASP A 55 -0.82 -5.55 10.45
CA ASP A 55 -0.91 -5.92 11.87
C ASP A 55 -0.43 -7.35 12.15
N ALA A 56 0.00 -8.09 11.11
CA ALA A 56 0.45 -9.48 11.24
C ALA A 56 1.78 -9.67 11.99
N LYS A 57 2.40 -8.59 12.52
CA LYS A 57 3.56 -8.68 13.43
C LYS A 57 3.20 -8.54 14.91
N THR A 58 1.97 -8.16 15.25
CA THR A 58 1.60 -7.84 16.63
C THR A 58 0.96 -8.98 17.42
N GLU A 59 0.85 -10.20 16.90
CA GLU A 59 0.48 -11.36 17.74
C GLU A 59 0.89 -12.69 17.06
N ILE A 60 1.99 -13.29 17.52
CA ILE A 60 2.11 -14.75 17.51
C ILE A 60 1.32 -15.23 18.72
N ASP A 61 0.15 -15.83 18.44
CA ASP A 61 -0.50 -16.96 19.12
C ASP A 61 -1.96 -16.98 18.65
N TRP A 62 -2.63 -18.06 18.28
CA TRP A 62 -2.31 -19.47 18.13
C TRP A 62 -3.63 -20.13 17.69
N TYR A 63 -3.54 -21.28 17.01
CA TYR A 63 -4.56 -22.32 16.84
C TYR A 63 -6.05 -21.89 16.86
N ASP A 64 -6.74 -22.17 15.75
CA ASP A 64 -8.21 -22.17 15.67
C ASP A 64 -8.84 -20.78 15.43
N ASN A 65 -8.67 -20.24 14.22
CA ASN A 65 -9.76 -19.49 13.59
C ASN A 65 -9.62 -19.48 12.07
N ASN A 66 -10.57 -20.17 11.43
CA ASN A 66 -10.83 -20.12 10.00
C ASN A 66 -11.28 -18.68 9.67
N MET A 67 -10.50 -17.93 8.87
CA MET A 67 -10.71 -16.52 8.47
C MET A 67 -10.31 -15.41 9.47
N HIS A 68 -9.03 -15.05 9.53
CA HIS A 68 -8.65 -13.69 9.94
C HIS A 68 -7.33 -13.24 9.28
N HIS A 69 -7.42 -12.77 8.04
CA HIS A 69 -6.40 -11.88 7.50
C HIS A 69 -6.68 -10.49 8.07
N ALA A 70 -6.13 -10.14 9.25
CA ALA A 70 -6.27 -8.80 9.85
C ALA A 70 -5.44 -7.77 9.08
N PHE A 71 -5.89 -7.40 7.88
CA PHE A 71 -5.43 -6.19 7.21
C PHE A 71 -6.46 -5.10 7.45
N THR A 72 -6.13 -4.14 8.32
CA THR A 72 -6.99 -2.96 8.54
C THR A 72 -6.74 -1.98 7.39
N ASN A 73 -7.78 -1.65 6.64
CA ASN A 73 -7.70 -0.61 5.62
C ASN A 73 -7.64 0.75 6.32
N VAL A 74 -6.46 1.37 6.27
CA VAL A 74 -6.16 2.65 6.90
C VAL A 74 -6.08 3.78 5.88
N THR A 75 -6.55 3.57 4.64
CA THR A 75 -6.45 4.56 3.58
C THR A 75 -7.16 5.86 3.96
N ASP A 76 -8.40 5.79 4.44
CA ASP A 76 -9.12 6.97 4.91
C ASP A 76 -8.42 7.56 6.14
N GLU A 77 -8.07 6.76 7.15
CA GLU A 77 -7.45 7.27 8.38
C GLU A 77 -6.09 7.95 8.16
N LEU A 78 -5.28 7.46 7.22
CA LEU A 78 -3.97 8.01 6.89
C LEU A 78 -4.07 9.35 6.16
N PHE A 79 -5.15 9.56 5.42
CA PHE A 79 -5.31 10.71 4.54
C PHE A 79 -6.57 11.50 4.89
N ASP A 80 -7.17 11.35 6.08
CA ASP A 80 -8.32 12.16 6.48
C ASP A 80 -7.83 13.46 7.13
N THR A 81 -8.36 14.58 6.66
CA THR A 81 -8.14 15.88 7.31
C THR A 81 -9.07 16.00 8.53
N PRO A 82 -8.77 16.89 9.49
CA PRO A 82 -9.68 17.22 10.60
C PRO A 82 -11.10 17.67 10.19
N THR A 83 -11.32 17.90 8.89
CA THR A 83 -12.61 18.27 8.30
C THR A 83 -13.39 17.09 7.69
N MET A 84 -12.96 15.84 7.95
CA MET A 84 -13.54 14.62 7.35
C MET A 84 -13.50 14.66 5.82
N LYS A 85 -12.40 15.18 5.28
CA LYS A 85 -12.12 15.21 3.83
C LYS A 85 -10.78 14.56 3.61
N THR A 86 -10.69 13.74 2.56
CA THR A 86 -9.42 13.19 2.11
C THR A 86 -8.43 14.31 1.73
N ASP A 87 -7.27 14.32 2.37
CA ASP A 87 -6.10 15.11 2.02
C ASP A 87 -5.46 14.52 0.76
N TRP A 88 -5.99 14.96 -0.39
CA TRP A 88 -5.46 14.57 -1.69
C TRP A 88 -3.99 14.96 -1.86
N GLY A 89 -3.50 16.01 -1.18
CA GLY A 89 -2.11 16.43 -1.26
C GLY A 89 -1.15 15.44 -0.60
N GLU A 90 -1.45 15.01 0.63
CA GLU A 90 -0.67 14.02 1.35
C GLU A 90 -0.77 12.63 0.71
N ARG A 91 -1.96 12.25 0.21
CA ARG A 91 -2.14 11.00 -0.53
C ARG A 91 -1.25 10.94 -1.77
N GLU A 92 -1.26 12.01 -2.57
CA GLU A 92 -0.44 12.08 -3.79
C GLU A 92 1.05 12.18 -3.46
N SER A 93 1.43 12.89 -2.40
CA SER A 93 2.83 12.95 -1.93
C SER A 93 3.33 11.58 -1.48
N PHE A 94 2.54 10.81 -0.73
CA PHE A 94 2.89 9.46 -0.33
C PHE A 94 3.04 8.52 -1.53
N LYS A 95 2.09 8.59 -2.48
CA LYS A 95 2.15 7.83 -3.73
C LYS A 95 3.47 8.08 -4.47
N GLU A 96 3.80 9.35 -4.70
CA GLU A 96 5.02 9.73 -5.43
C GLU A 96 6.30 9.35 -4.67
N GLN A 97 6.29 9.44 -3.34
CA GLN A 97 7.41 8.95 -2.52
C GLN A 97 7.66 7.46 -2.77
N VAL A 98 6.64 6.61 -2.67
CA VAL A 98 6.77 5.16 -2.91
C VAL A 98 7.26 4.86 -4.33
N LEU A 99 6.68 5.51 -5.34
CA LEU A 99 7.04 5.31 -6.74
C LEU A 99 8.44 5.85 -7.10
N SER A 100 9.00 6.76 -6.29
CA SER A 100 10.35 7.29 -6.46
C SER A 100 11.45 6.34 -5.98
N PHE A 101 11.11 5.26 -5.26
CA PHE A 101 12.11 4.27 -4.84
C PHE A 101 12.68 3.50 -6.04
N PRO A 102 14.00 3.25 -6.06
CA PRO A 102 14.65 2.57 -7.18
C PRO A 102 14.01 1.21 -7.49
N GLY A 103 13.66 1.01 -8.77
CA GLY A 103 13.15 -0.28 -9.26
C GLY A 103 11.66 -0.55 -9.01
N ILE A 104 10.97 0.25 -8.18
CA ILE A 104 9.53 0.06 -7.90
C ILE A 104 8.71 0.09 -9.20
N ARG A 105 8.79 1.19 -9.97
CA ARG A 105 8.03 1.35 -11.22
C ARG A 105 8.31 0.24 -12.24
N ALA A 106 9.56 -0.22 -12.32
CA ALA A 106 9.98 -1.27 -13.24
C ALA A 106 9.45 -2.66 -12.80
N GLU A 107 9.49 -2.95 -11.49
CA GLU A 107 9.01 -4.22 -10.95
C GLU A 107 7.47 -4.31 -11.00
N ILE A 108 6.76 -3.21 -10.72
CA ILE A 108 5.31 -3.13 -10.93
C ILE A 108 4.98 -3.45 -12.40
N GLY A 109 5.68 -2.81 -13.34
CA GLY A 109 5.47 -3.05 -14.78
C GLY A 109 5.70 -4.51 -15.15
N ARG A 110 6.81 -5.11 -14.70
CA ARG A 110 7.12 -6.52 -14.94
C ARG A 110 6.05 -7.45 -14.38
N LEU A 111 5.55 -7.17 -13.17
CA LEU A 111 4.58 -8.03 -12.50
C LEU A 111 3.15 -7.85 -13.00
N MET A 112 2.82 -6.72 -13.63
CA MET A 112 1.49 -6.46 -14.19
C MET A 112 1.42 -6.66 -15.72
N ASP A 113 2.56 -6.88 -16.38
CA ASP A 113 2.64 -7.36 -17.76
C ASP A 113 2.19 -8.83 -17.84
N TRP A 114 0.89 -9.05 -17.74
CA TRP A 114 0.26 -10.36 -17.95
C TRP A 114 -0.23 -10.41 -19.40
N SER A 115 0.71 -10.37 -20.36
CA SER A 115 0.43 -10.62 -21.78
C SER A 115 0.63 -12.09 -22.14
#